data_AF-A0A924UAC4-F1
#
_entry.id   AF-A0A924UAC4-F1
#
_cell.length_a   1.000
_cell.length_b   1.000
_cell.length_c   1.000
_cell.angle_alpha   90.00
_cell.angle_beta   90.00
_cell.angle_gamma   90.00
#
_symmetry.space_group_name_H-M   'P 1'
#
loop_
_entity.id
_entity.type
_entity.pdbx_description
1 polymer ?
#
loop_
_entity_poly.entity_id
_entity_poly.type
_entity_poly.pdbx_seq_one_letter_code
_entity_poly.pdbx_strand_id
1 'polypeptide(L)'
;GHDGTATWLAAIGGAYGVDPARVAAAQNAFLPAIKAALSAHPIKGTITLSGYEGSELLVARLLIESGAYVPYVGTACPKTPWSAADLEWLEAKGVKVKFRASLQDDCSAMEAIRPDLAIGTTPLVQKAKEMAIPALYFTNLISARPLMGPAGAGSLGQVVNAAIAGKDRMASMKAFFEGVGTGDTAGIWEGAPNLRPDYRAQHQKKLDKAAKAAKAEEMI
;
A
#
# COMPACT_ATOMS: atom_id res chain seq x y z
N GLY A 1 9.07 6.08 -13.97
CA GLY A 1 8.50 7.15 -14.82
C GLY A 1 9.61 7.86 -15.54
N HIS A 2 9.64 9.19 -15.49
CA HIS A 2 10.57 10.03 -16.26
C HIS A 2 12.03 9.77 -15.90
N ASP A 3 12.39 9.92 -14.63
CA ASP A 3 13.77 9.83 -14.13
C ASP A 3 14.30 8.40 -14.25
N GLY A 4 13.41 7.42 -14.01
CA GLY A 4 13.73 6.00 -14.20
C GLY A 4 14.10 5.69 -15.64
N THR A 5 13.30 6.15 -16.62
CA THR A 5 13.62 5.96 -18.05
C THR A 5 14.89 6.71 -18.46
N ALA A 6 15.09 7.93 -17.96
CA ALA A 6 16.30 8.70 -18.25
C ALA A 6 17.56 7.96 -17.78
N THR A 7 17.55 7.51 -16.52
CA THR A 7 18.65 6.78 -15.90
C THR A 7 18.92 5.46 -16.61
N TRP A 8 17.87 4.71 -16.96
CA TRP A 8 17.99 3.43 -17.65
C TRP A 8 18.64 3.57 -19.03
N LEU A 9 18.21 4.55 -19.83
CA LEU A 9 18.82 4.83 -21.14
C LEU A 9 20.29 5.24 -21.02
N ALA A 10 20.61 6.08 -20.02
CA ALA A 10 21.99 6.48 -19.76
C ALA A 10 22.88 5.30 -19.34
N ALA A 11 22.38 4.42 -18.47
CA ALA A 11 23.10 3.24 -18.02
C ALA A 11 23.41 2.26 -19.16
N ILE A 12 22.45 2.02 -20.06
CA ILE A 12 22.70 1.23 -21.27
C ILE A 12 23.77 1.90 -22.14
N GLY A 13 23.66 3.20 -22.36
CA GLY A 13 24.65 3.94 -23.14
C GLY A 13 26.06 3.80 -22.58
N GLY A 14 26.22 3.95 -21.27
CA GLY A 14 27.50 3.77 -20.58
C GLY A 14 28.03 2.34 -20.64
N ALA A 15 27.18 1.33 -20.44
CA ALA A 15 27.58 -0.07 -20.45
C ALA A 15 28.06 -0.57 -21.82
N TYR A 16 27.49 -0.04 -22.91
CA TYR A 16 27.80 -0.46 -24.28
C TYR A 16 28.63 0.54 -25.08
N GLY A 17 29.09 1.64 -24.45
CA GLY A 17 29.88 2.67 -25.13
C GLY A 17 29.13 3.36 -26.27
N VAL A 18 27.81 3.54 -26.14
CA VAL A 18 26.99 4.23 -27.13
C VAL A 18 27.33 5.72 -27.13
N ASP A 19 27.46 6.31 -28.32
CA ASP A 19 27.64 7.76 -28.49
C ASP A 19 26.65 8.56 -27.62
N PRO A 20 27.12 9.44 -26.72
CA PRO A 20 26.27 10.27 -25.88
C PRO A 20 25.20 11.05 -26.65
N ALA A 21 25.48 11.49 -27.88
CA ALA A 21 24.51 12.21 -28.70
C ALA A 21 23.31 11.33 -29.08
N ARG A 22 23.53 10.02 -29.29
CA ARG A 22 22.46 9.06 -29.58
C ARG A 22 21.64 8.74 -28.35
N VAL A 23 22.27 8.62 -27.18
CA VAL A 23 21.57 8.44 -25.90
C VAL A 23 20.68 9.65 -25.61
N ALA A 24 21.22 10.86 -25.79
CA ALA A 24 20.47 12.11 -25.62
C ALA A 24 19.30 12.19 -26.61
N ALA A 25 19.50 11.82 -27.88
CA ALA A 25 18.42 11.77 -28.87
C ALA A 25 17.31 10.80 -28.44
N ALA A 26 17.65 9.61 -27.95
CA ALA A 26 16.68 8.64 -27.45
C ALA A 26 15.91 9.15 -26.22
N GLN A 27 16.60 9.77 -25.26
CA GLN A 27 15.97 10.40 -24.11
C GLN A 27 15.01 11.51 -24.54
N ASN A 28 15.45 12.41 -25.41
CA ASN A 28 14.64 13.52 -25.91
C ASN A 28 13.41 13.05 -26.71
N ALA A 29 13.44 11.86 -27.31
CA ALA A 29 12.29 11.29 -28.00
C ALA A 29 11.18 10.81 -27.05
N PHE A 30 11.51 10.33 -25.84
CA PHE A 30 10.54 9.68 -24.94
C PHE A 30 10.24 10.46 -23.66
N LEU A 31 11.23 11.12 -23.07
CA LEU A 31 11.08 11.80 -21.78
C LEU A 31 9.99 12.89 -21.77
N PRO A 32 9.85 13.74 -22.82
CA PRO A 32 8.78 14.72 -22.86
C PRO A 32 7.39 14.09 -22.82
N ALA A 33 7.18 12.99 -23.55
CA ALA A 33 5.91 12.28 -23.59
C ALA A 33 5.58 11.62 -22.23
N ILE A 34 6.58 11.06 -21.55
CA ILE A 34 6.40 10.51 -20.20
C ILE A 34 6.01 11.62 -19.22
N LYS A 35 6.73 12.75 -19.24
CA LYS A 35 6.43 13.90 -18.37
C LYS A 35 5.01 14.44 -18.60
N ALA A 36 4.60 14.56 -19.86
CA ALA A 36 3.25 14.96 -20.22
C ALA A 36 2.19 13.97 -19.71
N ALA A 37 2.42 12.66 -19.88
CA ALA A 37 1.51 11.62 -19.41
C ALA A 37 1.35 11.60 -17.88
N LEU A 38 2.44 11.77 -17.13
CA LEU A 38 2.41 11.89 -15.66
C LEU A 38 1.64 13.15 -15.22
N SER A 39 1.83 14.26 -15.93
CA SER A 39 1.20 15.54 -15.60
C SER A 39 -0.29 15.60 -15.97
N ALA A 40 -0.77 14.72 -16.85
CA ALA A 40 -2.16 14.70 -17.29
C ALA A 40 -3.13 14.24 -16.19
N HIS A 41 -2.69 13.35 -15.30
CA HIS A 41 -3.51 12.82 -14.21
C HIS A 41 -2.70 12.81 -12.90
N PRO A 42 -2.39 13.97 -12.33
CA PRO A 42 -1.60 14.04 -11.12
C PRO A 42 -2.32 13.33 -9.97
N ILE A 43 -1.57 12.55 -9.20
CA ILE A 43 -2.07 11.86 -8.04
C ILE A 43 -1.88 12.78 -6.83
N LYS A 44 -2.98 13.14 -6.18
CA LYS A 44 -2.94 13.93 -4.93
C LYS A 44 -3.46 13.06 -3.80
N GLY A 45 -2.55 12.57 -2.96
CA GLY A 45 -2.91 11.77 -1.79
C GLY A 45 -1.70 11.11 -1.16
N THR A 46 -1.88 10.69 0.09
CA THR A 46 -0.90 9.88 0.82
C THR A 46 -1.12 8.40 0.53
N ILE A 47 -0.07 7.68 0.13
CA ILE A 47 -0.15 6.27 -0.26
C ILE A 47 0.88 5.43 0.50
N THR A 48 0.43 4.40 1.20
CA THR A 48 1.33 3.33 1.66
C THR A 48 1.35 2.23 0.62
N LEU A 49 2.54 1.74 0.27
CA LEU A 49 2.72 0.69 -0.73
C LEU A 49 3.40 -0.53 -0.10
N SER A 50 2.87 -1.72 -0.33
CA SER A 50 3.61 -2.95 -0.04
C SER A 50 3.34 -4.09 -1.01
N GLY A 51 4.12 -5.16 -0.94
CA GLY A 51 3.98 -6.29 -1.86
C GLY A 51 5.03 -7.38 -1.64
N TYR A 52 5.07 -8.34 -2.56
CA TYR A 52 5.97 -9.50 -2.53
C TYR A 52 6.68 -9.77 -3.87
N GLU A 53 6.60 -8.84 -4.82
CA GLU A 53 7.09 -9.03 -6.19
C GLU A 53 8.44 -8.36 -6.44
N GLY A 54 8.87 -7.44 -5.58
CA GLY A 54 10.12 -6.68 -5.69
C GLY A 54 10.02 -5.43 -6.55
N SER A 55 8.97 -5.33 -7.37
CA SER A 55 8.64 -4.18 -8.22
C SER A 55 8.02 -3.02 -7.43
N GLU A 56 7.80 -3.17 -6.12
CA GLU A 56 7.19 -2.14 -5.27
C GLU A 56 7.99 -0.83 -5.33
N LEU A 57 9.32 -0.90 -5.36
CA LEU A 57 10.17 0.29 -5.43
C LEU A 57 9.96 1.04 -6.75
N LEU A 58 9.86 0.34 -7.87
CA LEU A 58 9.62 0.95 -9.19
C LEU A 58 8.24 1.62 -9.25
N VAL A 59 7.22 0.98 -8.67
CA VAL A 59 5.87 1.54 -8.57
C VAL A 59 5.86 2.76 -7.64
N ALA A 60 6.58 2.72 -6.52
CA ALA A 60 6.69 3.87 -5.61
C ALA A 60 7.30 5.08 -6.33
N ARG A 61 8.36 4.87 -7.12
CA ARG A 61 8.94 5.95 -7.95
C ARG A 61 7.91 6.51 -8.91
N LEU A 62 7.17 5.66 -9.62
CA LEU A 62 6.14 6.10 -10.56
C LEU A 62 5.01 6.89 -9.86
N LEU A 63 4.57 6.46 -8.67
CA LEU A 63 3.58 7.18 -7.86
C LEU A 63 4.09 8.56 -7.44
N ILE A 64 5.33 8.65 -6.97
CA ILE A 64 5.96 9.92 -6.55
C ILE A 64 6.13 10.85 -7.75
N GLU A 65 6.62 10.34 -8.88
CA GLU A 65 6.74 11.11 -10.12
C GLU A 65 5.38 11.55 -10.69
N SER A 66 4.30 10.84 -10.34
CA SER A 66 2.91 11.21 -10.65
C SER A 66 2.33 12.23 -9.65
N GLY A 67 3.08 12.62 -8.61
CA GLY A 67 2.68 13.64 -7.63
C GLY A 67 2.19 13.08 -6.27
N ALA A 68 2.12 11.76 -6.11
CA ALA A 68 1.67 11.17 -4.85
C ALA A 68 2.70 11.37 -3.72
N TYR A 69 2.22 11.45 -2.48
CA TYR A 69 3.08 11.36 -1.31
C TYR A 69 3.16 9.90 -0.84
N VAL A 70 4.35 9.30 -0.85
CA VAL A 70 4.56 7.88 -0.51
C VAL A 70 5.51 7.78 0.68
N PRO A 71 5.02 7.74 1.93
CA PRO A 71 5.89 7.69 3.11
C PRO A 71 6.48 6.30 3.41
N TYR A 72 5.88 5.22 2.90
CA TYR A 72 6.27 3.84 3.22
C TYR A 72 6.21 2.91 2.01
N VAL A 73 7.25 2.09 1.86
CA VAL A 73 7.33 1.00 0.88
C VAL A 73 7.81 -0.29 1.58
N GLY A 74 6.94 -1.28 1.68
CA GLY A 74 7.27 -2.61 2.18
C GLY A 74 7.44 -3.63 1.05
N THR A 75 8.46 -4.47 1.10
CA THR A 75 8.60 -5.60 0.17
C THR A 75 9.03 -6.87 0.89
N ALA A 76 8.38 -8.00 0.58
CA ALA A 76 8.78 -9.31 1.09
C ALA A 76 10.12 -9.79 0.47
N CYS A 77 10.54 -9.19 -0.65
CA CYS A 77 11.79 -9.50 -1.32
C CYS A 77 13.01 -9.06 -0.48
N PRO A 78 14.15 -9.74 -0.62
CA PRO A 78 15.40 -9.31 0.01
C PRO A 78 15.94 -8.04 -0.65
N LYS A 79 16.77 -7.30 0.09
CA LYS A 79 17.61 -6.24 -0.49
C LYS A 79 18.63 -6.89 -1.43
N THR A 80 18.74 -6.36 -2.64
CA THR A 80 19.69 -6.84 -3.65
C THR A 80 20.46 -5.67 -4.28
N PRO A 81 21.62 -5.91 -4.94
CA PRO A 81 22.32 -4.87 -5.69
C PRO A 81 21.43 -4.20 -6.76
N TRP A 82 20.51 -4.96 -7.36
CA TRP A 82 19.60 -4.45 -8.39
C TRP A 82 18.58 -3.45 -7.86
N SER A 83 18.21 -3.56 -6.58
CA SER A 83 17.30 -2.61 -5.92
C SER A 83 18.00 -1.36 -5.38
N ALA A 84 19.33 -1.27 -5.43
CA ALA A 84 20.09 -0.24 -4.74
C ALA A 84 19.79 1.18 -5.25
N ALA A 85 19.75 1.37 -6.57
CA ALA A 85 19.50 2.67 -7.18
C ALA A 85 18.08 3.18 -6.89
N ASP A 86 17.09 2.29 -6.87
CA ASP A 86 15.71 2.67 -6.51
C ASP A 86 15.57 2.95 -5.02
N LEU A 87 16.24 2.17 -4.17
CA LEU A 87 16.28 2.41 -2.73
C LEU A 87 16.87 3.78 -2.42
N GLU A 88 18.04 4.11 -2.96
CA GLU A 88 18.70 5.39 -2.74
C GLU A 88 17.81 6.55 -3.19
N TRP A 89 17.21 6.42 -4.37
CA TRP A 89 16.29 7.44 -4.88
C TRP A 89 15.07 7.64 -3.95
N LEU A 90 14.50 6.56 -3.43
CA LEU A 90 13.34 6.61 -2.53
C LEU A 90 13.72 7.19 -1.16
N GLU A 91 14.82 6.75 -0.56
CA GLU A 91 15.30 7.28 0.73
C GLU A 91 15.64 8.78 0.63
N ALA A 92 16.20 9.23 -0.50
CA ALA A 92 16.42 10.65 -0.77
C ALA A 92 15.13 11.48 -0.88
N LYS A 93 13.98 10.83 -1.14
CA LYS A 93 12.64 11.44 -1.10
C LYS A 93 11.97 11.30 0.27
N GLY A 94 12.67 10.77 1.27
CA GLY A 94 12.16 10.57 2.63
C GLY A 94 11.27 9.35 2.80
N VAL A 95 11.27 8.42 1.83
CA VAL A 95 10.46 7.20 1.90
C VAL A 95 11.11 6.19 2.83
N LYS A 96 10.35 5.63 3.78
CA LYS A 96 10.80 4.47 4.57
C LYS A 96 10.64 3.20 3.74
N VAL A 97 11.76 2.62 3.31
CA VAL A 97 11.76 1.32 2.62
C VAL A 97 12.07 0.19 3.61
N LYS A 98 11.26 -0.87 3.60
CA LYS A 98 11.47 -2.08 4.41
C LYS A 98 11.54 -3.31 3.51
N PHE A 99 12.73 -3.91 3.42
CA PHE A 99 12.93 -5.22 2.82
C PHE A 99 12.61 -6.32 3.84
N ARG A 100 12.24 -7.51 3.34
CA ARG A 100 11.73 -8.61 4.17
C ARG A 100 10.60 -8.12 5.12
N ALA A 101 9.76 -7.22 4.62
CA ALA A 101 8.62 -6.73 5.37
C ALA A 101 7.65 -7.88 5.67
N SER A 102 7.24 -7.98 6.93
CA SER A 102 6.14 -8.86 7.32
C SER A 102 4.80 -8.18 7.09
N LEU A 103 3.72 -8.97 7.08
CA LEU A 103 2.36 -8.42 7.05
C LEU A 103 2.13 -7.44 8.22
N GLN A 104 2.66 -7.76 9.41
CA GLN A 104 2.53 -6.93 10.61
C GLN A 104 3.21 -5.57 10.42
N ASP A 105 4.35 -5.53 9.76
CA ASP A 105 5.04 -4.27 9.45
C ASP A 105 4.19 -3.38 8.55
N ASP A 106 3.68 -3.96 7.46
CA ASP A 106 2.86 -3.24 6.48
C ASP A 106 1.56 -2.73 7.12
N CYS A 107 0.91 -3.58 7.92
CA CYS A 107 -0.29 -3.21 8.66
C CYS A 107 -0.01 -2.08 9.65
N SER A 108 1.09 -2.17 10.40
CA SER A 108 1.47 -1.14 11.38
C SER A 108 1.77 0.19 10.71
N ALA A 109 2.46 0.17 9.56
CA ALA A 109 2.72 1.37 8.77
C ALA A 109 1.40 2.00 8.27
N MET A 110 0.50 1.18 7.69
CA MET A 110 -0.81 1.65 7.22
C MET A 110 -1.66 2.24 8.34
N GLU A 111 -1.70 1.60 9.52
CA GLU A 111 -2.43 2.07 10.70
C GLU A 111 -1.88 3.37 11.27
N ALA A 112 -0.56 3.50 11.32
CA ALA A 112 0.10 4.71 11.81
C ALA A 112 -0.06 5.90 10.85
N ILE A 113 0.06 5.65 9.54
CA ILE A 113 0.04 6.68 8.51
C ILE A 113 -1.38 7.11 8.15
N ARG A 114 -2.35 6.18 8.20
CA ARG A 114 -3.74 6.36 7.75
C ARG A 114 -3.81 7.02 6.36
N PRO A 115 -3.29 6.33 5.32
CA PRO A 115 -3.18 6.89 3.98
C PRO A 115 -4.55 7.16 3.35
N ASP A 116 -4.56 7.99 2.30
CA ASP A 116 -5.73 8.13 1.43
C ASP A 116 -5.95 6.89 0.56
N LEU A 117 -4.88 6.12 0.31
CA LEU A 117 -4.93 4.83 -0.36
C LEU A 117 -3.86 3.88 0.18
N ALA A 118 -4.25 2.67 0.58
CA ALA A 118 -3.32 1.58 0.86
C ALA A 118 -3.20 0.65 -0.36
N ILE A 119 -2.01 0.47 -0.89
CA ILE A 119 -1.74 -0.52 -1.94
C ILE A 119 -0.95 -1.65 -1.29
N GLY A 120 -1.44 -2.88 -1.39
CA GLY A 120 -0.68 -4.01 -0.85
C GLY A 120 -1.23 -5.38 -1.16
N THR A 121 -0.81 -6.35 -0.35
CA THR A 121 -1.26 -7.74 -0.47
C THR A 121 -2.71 -7.90 -0.02
N THR A 122 -3.36 -9.00 -0.41
CA THR A 122 -4.76 -9.31 -0.05
C THR A 122 -5.07 -9.09 1.44
N PRO A 123 -4.29 -9.63 2.41
CA PRO A 123 -4.59 -9.42 3.82
C PRO A 123 -4.45 -7.95 4.27
N LEU A 124 -3.49 -7.19 3.73
CA LEU A 124 -3.39 -5.76 4.02
C LEU A 124 -4.63 -5.00 3.51
N VAL A 125 -5.04 -5.31 2.27
CA VAL A 125 -6.20 -4.67 1.63
C VAL A 125 -7.49 -4.98 2.38
N GLN A 126 -7.65 -6.21 2.88
CA GLN A 126 -8.78 -6.58 3.74
C GLN A 126 -8.80 -5.72 5.01
N LYS A 127 -7.69 -5.68 5.75
CA LYS A 127 -7.57 -4.88 6.97
C LYS A 127 -7.83 -3.39 6.73
N ALA A 128 -7.23 -2.82 5.68
CA ALA A 128 -7.46 -1.41 5.31
C ALA A 128 -8.95 -1.12 5.03
N LYS A 129 -9.63 -2.01 4.30
CA LYS A 129 -11.06 -1.86 3.98
C LYS A 129 -11.95 -1.99 5.20
N GLU A 130 -11.65 -2.87 6.16
CA GLU A 130 -12.35 -2.94 7.46
C GLU A 130 -12.23 -1.62 8.23
N MET A 131 -11.10 -0.93 8.08
CA MET A 131 -10.87 0.39 8.64
C MET A 131 -11.52 1.53 7.84
N ALA A 132 -12.23 1.24 6.73
CA ALA A 132 -12.72 2.20 5.74
C ALA A 132 -11.62 3.06 5.08
N ILE A 133 -10.42 2.52 4.96
CA ILE A 133 -9.33 3.10 4.18
C ILE A 133 -9.43 2.55 2.74
N PRO A 134 -9.48 3.41 1.70
CA PRO A 134 -9.41 2.93 0.32
C PRO A 134 -8.19 2.06 0.10
N ALA A 135 -8.34 0.94 -0.59
CA ALA A 135 -7.24 0.02 -0.81
C ALA A 135 -7.31 -0.75 -2.13
N LEU A 136 -6.14 -0.98 -2.73
CA LEU A 136 -5.95 -1.73 -3.98
C LEU A 136 -4.98 -2.88 -3.78
N TYR A 137 -5.28 -4.02 -4.42
CA TYR A 137 -4.38 -5.16 -4.46
C TYR A 137 -3.23 -4.89 -5.43
N PHE A 138 -1.99 -5.06 -4.96
CA PHE A 138 -0.78 -4.71 -5.71
C PHE A 138 -0.68 -5.41 -7.06
N THR A 139 -0.84 -6.74 -7.10
CA THR A 139 -0.74 -7.49 -8.36
C THR A 139 -1.81 -7.08 -9.36
N ASN A 140 -3.01 -6.66 -8.94
CA ASN A 140 -4.03 -6.15 -9.87
C ASN A 140 -3.62 -4.82 -10.50
N LEU A 141 -2.87 -3.99 -9.75
CA LEU A 141 -2.33 -2.73 -10.25
C LEU A 141 -1.26 -2.98 -11.32
N ILE A 142 -0.41 -4.00 -11.11
CA ILE A 142 0.72 -4.33 -12.02
C ILE A 142 0.30 -5.17 -13.22
N SER A 143 -0.50 -6.22 -13.01
CA SER A 143 -0.81 -7.21 -14.05
C SER A 143 -1.71 -6.68 -15.17
N ALA A 144 -2.50 -5.66 -14.91
CA ALA A 144 -3.50 -5.19 -15.86
C ALA A 144 -2.97 -4.11 -16.83
N ARG A 145 -1.79 -3.51 -16.59
CA ARG A 145 -1.38 -2.27 -17.29
C ARG A 145 0.12 -2.15 -17.52
N PRO A 146 0.56 -1.52 -18.63
CA PRO A 146 1.95 -1.11 -18.78
C PRO A 146 2.37 -0.20 -17.61
N LEU A 147 3.59 -0.36 -17.09
CA LEU A 147 4.16 0.54 -16.07
C LEU A 147 5.30 1.40 -16.63
N MET A 148 5.82 1.04 -17.80
CA MET A 148 7.00 1.66 -18.40
C MET A 148 6.62 2.57 -19.56
N GLY A 149 7.40 3.64 -19.73
CA GLY A 149 7.24 4.58 -20.83
C GLY A 149 5.94 5.39 -20.79
N PRO A 150 5.58 6.06 -21.91
CA PRO A 150 4.42 6.95 -21.97
C PRO A 150 3.09 6.26 -21.64
N ALA A 151 2.91 5.00 -22.09
CA ALA A 151 1.68 4.25 -21.88
C ALA A 151 1.43 3.94 -20.39
N GLY A 152 2.49 3.63 -19.63
CA GLY A 152 2.34 3.30 -18.22
C GLY A 152 2.09 4.49 -17.31
N ALA A 153 2.74 5.63 -17.62
CA ALA A 153 2.58 6.87 -16.88
C ALA A 153 1.12 7.37 -16.82
N GLY A 154 0.39 7.33 -17.93
CA GLY A 154 -0.97 7.88 -17.99
C GLY A 154 -2.03 7.04 -17.26
N SER A 155 -1.87 5.71 -17.22
CA SER A 155 -2.93 4.81 -16.76
C SER A 155 -3.01 4.67 -15.23
N LEU A 156 -1.90 4.86 -14.53
CA LEU A 156 -1.83 4.68 -13.07
C LEU A 156 -2.63 5.77 -12.34
N GLY A 157 -2.47 7.03 -12.76
CA GLY A 157 -3.10 8.18 -12.11
C GLY A 157 -4.63 8.08 -12.05
N GLN A 158 -5.26 7.63 -13.14
CA GLN A 158 -6.72 7.48 -13.20
C GLN A 158 -7.25 6.48 -12.18
N VAL A 159 -6.62 5.30 -12.03
CA VAL A 159 -7.08 4.28 -11.08
C VAL A 159 -6.83 4.68 -9.65
N VAL A 160 -5.67 5.26 -9.37
CA VAL A 160 -5.34 5.72 -8.01
C VAL A 160 -6.29 6.82 -7.58
N ASN A 161 -6.53 7.83 -8.44
CA ASN A 161 -7.45 8.91 -8.13
C ASN A 161 -8.90 8.43 -7.97
N ALA A 162 -9.35 7.49 -8.81
CA ALA A 162 -10.69 6.90 -8.66
C ALA A 162 -10.84 6.10 -7.35
N ALA A 163 -9.79 5.39 -6.92
CA ALA A 163 -9.80 4.67 -5.66
C ALA A 163 -9.86 5.63 -4.46
N ILE A 164 -9.04 6.70 -4.48
CA ILE A 164 -9.04 7.76 -3.45
C ILE A 164 -10.41 8.44 -3.36
N ALA A 165 -11.02 8.79 -4.51
CA ALA A 165 -12.34 9.42 -4.57
C ALA A 165 -13.46 8.54 -3.99
N GLY A 166 -13.24 7.22 -3.85
CA GLY A 166 -14.19 6.29 -3.26
C GLY A 166 -14.32 6.35 -1.74
N LYS A 167 -13.54 7.20 -1.05
CA LYS A 167 -13.46 7.28 0.42
C LYS A 167 -14.82 7.52 1.09
N ASP A 168 -15.60 8.49 0.62
CA ASP A 168 -16.90 8.84 1.22
C ASP A 168 -17.92 7.71 1.06
N ARG A 169 -17.88 7.02 -0.08
CA ARG A 169 -18.69 5.82 -0.33
C ARG A 169 -18.33 4.70 0.65
N MET A 170 -17.04 4.49 0.93
CA MET A 170 -16.61 3.50 1.90
C MET A 170 -17.02 3.86 3.33
N ALA A 171 -16.93 5.14 3.71
CA ALA A 171 -17.41 5.61 5.01
C ALA A 171 -18.91 5.35 5.19
N SER A 172 -19.71 5.67 4.16
CA SER A 172 -21.16 5.40 4.15
C SER A 172 -21.46 3.91 4.27
N MET A 173 -20.71 3.05 3.57
CA MET A 173 -20.87 1.60 3.63
C MET A 173 -20.49 1.04 5.00
N LYS A 174 -19.41 1.54 5.63
CA LYS A 174 -19.02 1.17 6.99
C LYS A 174 -20.09 1.55 8.01
N ALA A 175 -20.67 2.75 7.91
CA ALA A 175 -21.76 3.20 8.78
C ALA A 175 -23.02 2.34 8.60
N PHE A 176 -23.37 1.99 7.36
CA PHE A 176 -24.54 1.15 7.07
C PHE A 176 -24.42 -0.27 7.65
N PHE A 177 -23.23 -0.88 7.61
CA PHE A 177 -22.97 -2.23 8.12
C PHE A 177 -22.44 -2.25 9.56
N GLU A 178 -22.54 -1.15 10.30
CA GLU A 178 -22.06 -1.10 11.68
C GLU A 178 -22.71 -2.19 12.54
N GLY A 179 -21.89 -2.95 13.27
CA GLY A 179 -22.34 -4.05 14.12
C GLY A 179 -22.63 -5.38 13.39
N VAL A 180 -22.62 -5.43 12.05
CA VAL A 180 -22.78 -6.68 11.29
C VAL A 180 -21.46 -7.46 11.28
N GLY A 181 -21.54 -8.79 11.50
CA GLY A 181 -20.38 -9.67 11.47
C GLY A 181 -19.43 -9.51 12.66
N THR A 182 -19.88 -8.88 13.75
CA THR A 182 -19.09 -8.62 14.95
C THR A 182 -19.74 -9.23 16.19
N GLY A 183 -18.93 -9.70 17.14
CA GLY A 183 -19.45 -10.29 18.38
C GLY A 183 -20.44 -11.42 18.10
N ASP A 184 -21.66 -11.30 18.63
CA ASP A 184 -22.70 -12.32 18.45
C ASP A 184 -23.27 -12.38 17.04
N THR A 185 -23.04 -11.38 16.19
CA THR A 185 -23.50 -11.39 14.79
C THR A 185 -22.45 -11.95 13.83
N ALA A 186 -21.27 -12.35 14.33
CA ALA A 186 -20.20 -12.94 13.53
C ALA A 186 -20.51 -14.38 13.10
N GLY A 187 -20.38 -14.69 11.80
CA GLY A 187 -20.56 -16.04 11.26
C GLY A 187 -21.71 -16.16 10.25
N ILE A 188 -22.05 -17.40 9.89
CA ILE A 188 -23.18 -17.73 9.01
C ILE A 188 -24.34 -18.17 9.89
N TRP A 189 -25.49 -17.51 9.74
CA TRP A 189 -26.67 -17.72 10.57
C TRP A 189 -27.86 -18.17 9.72
N GLU A 190 -28.58 -19.18 10.20
CA GLU A 190 -29.86 -19.60 9.62
C GLU A 190 -31.06 -18.79 10.18
N GLY A 191 -30.84 -17.99 11.24
CA GLY A 191 -31.84 -17.13 11.91
C GLY A 191 -31.20 -16.02 12.73
N ALA A 192 -31.98 -15.33 13.57
CA ALA A 192 -31.42 -14.29 14.46
C ALA A 192 -30.41 -14.89 15.46
N PRO A 193 -29.24 -14.26 15.71
CA PRO A 193 -28.27 -14.79 16.66
C PRO A 193 -28.87 -14.96 18.05
N ASN A 194 -28.60 -16.11 18.68
CA ASN A 194 -29.10 -16.40 20.02
C ASN A 194 -28.22 -15.72 21.08
N LEU A 195 -28.60 -14.51 21.48
CA LEU A 195 -27.88 -13.72 22.46
C LEU A 195 -27.92 -14.40 23.85
N ARG A 196 -26.75 -14.66 24.45
CA ARG A 196 -26.60 -15.22 25.81
C ARG A 196 -25.84 -14.27 26.75
N PRO A 197 -26.42 -13.09 27.07
CA PRO A 197 -25.80 -12.12 27.98
C PRO A 197 -25.64 -12.68 29.40
N ASP A 198 -26.51 -13.61 29.79
CA ASP A 198 -26.44 -14.37 31.05
C ASP A 198 -25.12 -15.16 31.17
N TYR A 199 -24.69 -15.81 30.09
CA TYR A 199 -23.45 -16.61 30.08
C TYR A 199 -22.22 -15.72 30.19
N ARG A 200 -22.21 -14.55 29.51
CA ARG A 200 -21.12 -13.57 29.65
C ARG A 200 -21.03 -13.02 31.06
N ALA A 201 -22.16 -12.66 31.67
CA ALA A 201 -22.17 -12.14 33.03
C ALA A 201 -21.65 -13.18 34.06
N GLN A 202 -22.03 -14.45 33.89
CA GLN A 202 -21.53 -15.53 34.75
C GLN A 202 -20.02 -15.77 34.53
N HIS A 203 -19.56 -15.78 33.29
CA HIS A 203 -18.15 -15.96 32.96
C HIS A 203 -17.29 -14.81 33.50
N GLN A 204 -17.73 -13.56 33.34
CA GLN A 204 -17.03 -12.40 33.89
C GLN A 204 -16.89 -12.47 35.41
N LYS A 205 -17.97 -12.83 36.13
CA LYS A 205 -17.91 -13.05 37.59
C LYS A 205 -16.88 -14.11 37.98
N LYS A 206 -16.72 -15.17 37.17
CA LYS A 206 -15.72 -16.22 37.40
C LYS A 206 -14.29 -15.68 37.19
N LEU A 207 -14.06 -14.91 36.12
CA LEU A 207 -12.77 -14.27 35.85
C LEU A 207 -12.38 -13.27 36.96
N ASP A 208 -13.32 -12.42 37.39
CA ASP A 208 -13.07 -11.44 38.45
C ASP A 208 -12.70 -12.12 39.77
N LYS A 209 -13.35 -13.25 40.09
CA LYS A 209 -13.02 -14.05 41.28
C LYS A 209 -11.62 -14.66 41.18
N ALA A 210 -11.25 -15.19 40.02
CA ALA A 210 -9.92 -15.74 39.78
C ALA A 210 -8.82 -14.66 39.85
N ALA A 211 -9.05 -13.48 39.26
CA ALA A 211 -8.12 -12.37 39.32
C ALA A 211 -7.91 -11.85 40.77
N LYS A 212 -8.98 -11.81 41.57
CA LYS A 212 -8.88 -11.48 43.01
C LYS A 212 -8.07 -12.53 43.79
N ALA A 213 -8.24 -13.82 43.47
CA ALA A 213 -7.47 -14.89 44.11
C ALA A 213 -5.98 -14.80 43.74
N ALA A 214 -5.64 -14.62 42.46
CA ALA A 214 -4.26 -14.45 42.00
C ALA A 214 -3.57 -13.24 42.66
N LYS A 215 -4.26 -12.10 42.75
CA LYS A 215 -3.75 -10.92 43.49
C LYS A 215 -3.53 -11.18 44.97
N ALA A 216 -4.35 -12.00 45.60
CA ALA A 216 -4.17 -12.36 47.00
C ALA A 216 -2.97 -13.30 47.20
N GLU A 217 -2.69 -14.18 46.24
CA GLU A 217 -1.52 -15.06 46.25
C GLU A 217 -0.20 -14.32 45.98
N GLU A 218 -0.20 -13.24 45.18
CA GLU A 218 0.97 -12.37 44.98
C GLU A 218 1.33 -11.49 46.20
N MET A 219 0.42 -11.38 47.18
CA MET A 219 0.61 -10.59 48.41
C MET A 219 1.14 -11.43 49.59
N ILE A 220 1.41 -12.71 49.37
CA ILE A 220 2.06 -13.65 50.32
C ILE A 220 3.52 -13.82 49.92
#